data_AF-A0A563VV84-F1
#
_entry.id   AF-A0A563VV84-F1
#
_cell.length_a   1.000
_cell.length_b   1.000
_cell.length_c   1.000
_cell.angle_alpha   90.00
_cell.angle_beta   90.00
_cell.angle_gamma   90.00
#
_symmetry.space_group_name_H-M   'P 1'
#
loop_
_entity.id
_entity.type
_entity.pdbx_description
1 polymer ?
#
loop_
_entity_poly.entity_id
_entity_poly.type
_entity_poly.pdbx_seq_one_letter_code
_entity_poly.pdbx_strand_id
1 'polypeptide(L)'
;MEKIEIKEFAGIKDITIEVKQINILIGPQASGKSIIAKLLYYFKNFIFEIMDAAEELKSVRDLNKEYQQKFKDYFPPSSWGNRNFSIRYYLNLDSIEISRKKPRLKLKHLT
;
A
#
# COMPACT_ATOMS: atom_id res chain seq x y z
N MET A 1 12.21 7.05 10.11
CA MET A 1 12.24 5.60 9.89
C MET A 1 11.21 5.25 8.83
N GLU A 2 11.57 4.48 7.81
CA GLU A 2 10.65 4.04 6.75
C GLU A 2 10.44 2.53 6.87
N LYS A 3 9.20 2.05 6.80
CA LYS A 3 8.88 0.63 7.00
C LYS A 3 7.60 0.23 6.25
N ILE A 4 7.53 -1.01 5.77
CA ILE A 4 6.29 -1.60 5.26
C ILE A 4 5.98 -2.92 5.97
N GLU A 5 4.71 -3.10 6.34
CA GLU A 5 4.14 -4.32 6.92
C GLU A 5 3.08 -4.88 5.98
N ILE A 6 3.17 -6.15 5.63
CA ILE A 6 2.26 -6.81 4.68
C ILE A 6 1.74 -8.10 5.32
N LYS A 7 0.41 -8.26 5.36
CA LYS A 7 -0.25 -9.46 5.89
C LYS A 7 -1.29 -10.00 4.92
N GLU A 8 -1.21 -11.29 4.62
CA GLU A 8 -2.15 -12.08 3.81
C GLU A 8 -2.43 -11.48 2.43
N PHE A 9 -1.42 -10.92 1.77
CA PHE A 9 -1.57 -10.22 0.49
C PHE A 9 -0.79 -10.90 -0.64
N ALA A 10 -1.50 -11.31 -1.70
CA ALA A 10 -0.92 -11.79 -2.96
C ALA A 10 0.23 -12.81 -2.79
N GLY A 11 0.02 -13.82 -1.93
CA GLY A 11 0.99 -14.88 -1.64
C GLY A 11 1.96 -14.57 -0.50
N ILE A 12 1.98 -13.34 0.01
CA ILE A 12 2.77 -12.93 1.17
C ILE A 12 1.93 -13.13 2.44
N LYS A 13 2.40 -14.00 3.35
CA LYS A 13 1.69 -14.35 4.59
C LYS A 13 1.83 -13.26 5.66
N ASP A 14 3.05 -12.99 6.09
CA ASP A 14 3.38 -11.93 7.04
C ASP A 14 4.84 -11.51 6.81
N ILE A 15 5.09 -10.24 6.54
CA ILE A 15 6.44 -9.70 6.42
C ILE A 15 6.47 -8.24 6.88
N THR A 16 7.57 -7.88 7.53
CA THR A 16 7.90 -6.49 7.89
C THR A 16 9.27 -6.17 7.32
N ILE A 17 9.37 -5.07 6.58
CA ILE A 17 10.61 -4.60 5.96
C ILE A 17 10.86 -3.17 6.41
N GLU A 18 12.00 -2.94 7.05
CA GLU A 18 12.52 -1.59 7.24
C GLU A 18 13.17 -1.15 5.93
N VAL A 19 12.73 -0.02 5.38
CA VAL A 19 13.20 0.47 4.09
C VAL A 19 14.41 1.36 4.32
N LYS A 20 15.55 0.95 3.76
CA LYS A 20 16.82 1.70 3.78
C LYS A 20 17.01 2.48 2.48
N GLN A 21 18.13 3.19 2.36
CA GLN A 21 18.51 3.88 1.13
C GLN A 21 18.65 2.92 -0.06
N ILE A 22 19.20 1.72 0.18
CA ILE A 22 19.33 0.65 -0.80
C ILE A 22 18.72 -0.62 -0.20
N ASN A 23 17.80 -1.25 -0.92
CA ASN A 23 17.13 -2.49 -0.51
C ASN A 23 17.30 -3.53 -1.62
N ILE A 24 17.88 -4.68 -1.30
CA ILE A 24 18.05 -5.78 -2.26
C ILE A 24 17.05 -6.89 -1.88
N LEU A 25 16.09 -7.17 -2.77
CA LEU A 25 15.10 -8.24 -2.59
C LEU A 25 15.54 -9.47 -3.40
N ILE A 26 15.93 -10.55 -2.73
CA ILE A 26 16.35 -11.83 -3.35
C ILE A 26 15.43 -12.98 -2.93
N GLY A 27 15.43 -14.06 -3.73
CA GLY A 27 14.68 -15.28 -3.43
C GLY A 27 14.10 -15.97 -4.67
N PRO A 28 13.48 -17.16 -4.52
CA PRO A 28 12.95 -17.97 -5.63
C PRO A 28 11.90 -17.23 -6.49
N GLN A 29 11.64 -17.70 -7.71
CA GLN A 29 10.58 -17.15 -8.54
C GLN A 29 9.23 -17.15 -7.79
N ALA A 30 8.39 -16.14 -8.05
CA ALA A 30 7.08 -15.97 -7.41
C ALA A 30 7.09 -15.78 -5.88
N SER A 31 8.23 -15.50 -5.25
CA SER A 31 8.32 -15.25 -3.80
C SER A 31 7.80 -13.88 -3.32
N GLY A 32 7.10 -13.12 -4.17
CA GLY A 32 6.52 -11.82 -3.80
C GLY A 32 7.44 -10.59 -3.91
N LYS A 33 8.68 -10.72 -4.39
CA LYS A 33 9.64 -9.59 -4.53
C LYS A 33 9.06 -8.40 -5.32
N SER A 34 8.55 -8.65 -6.53
CA SER A 34 7.96 -7.60 -7.37
C SER A 34 6.70 -7.00 -6.77
N ILE A 35 5.97 -7.75 -5.93
CA ILE A 35 4.78 -7.27 -5.22
C ILE A 35 5.22 -6.26 -4.16
N ILE A 36 6.22 -6.59 -3.36
CA ILE A 36 6.80 -5.70 -2.35
C ILE A 36 7.32 -4.42 -3.01
N ALA A 37 8.10 -4.53 -4.08
CA ALA A 37 8.62 -3.36 -4.81
C ALA A 37 7.50 -2.46 -5.35
N LYS A 38 6.44 -3.05 -5.93
CA LYS A 38 5.28 -2.31 -6.44
C LYS A 38 4.46 -1.66 -5.31
N LEU A 39 4.35 -2.31 -4.15
CA LEU A 39 3.70 -1.72 -2.97
C LEU A 39 4.48 -0.51 -2.46
N LEU A 40 5.80 -0.63 -2.33
CA LEU A 40 6.66 0.50 -1.94
C LEU A 40 6.51 1.66 -2.92
N TYR A 41 6.51 1.40 -4.22
CA TYR A 41 6.28 2.42 -5.24
C TYR A 41 4.91 3.10 -5.08
N TYR A 42 3.85 2.31 -4.94
CA TYR A 42 2.48 2.81 -4.75
C TYR A 42 2.35 3.72 -3.51
N PHE A 43 2.92 3.31 -2.36
CA PHE A 43 2.85 4.10 -1.13
C PHE A 43 3.73 5.35 -1.17
N LYS A 44 4.95 5.26 -1.72
CA LYS A 44 5.84 6.42 -1.88
C LYS A 44 5.22 7.51 -2.76
N ASN A 45 4.42 7.11 -3.75
CA ASN A 45 3.75 8.07 -4.64
C ASN A 45 2.58 8.81 -4.01
N PHE A 46 2.13 8.43 -2.80
CA PHE A 46 1.00 9.10 -2.13
C PHE A 46 1.21 10.61 -1.94
N ILE A 47 2.46 11.07 -1.79
CA ILE A 47 2.74 12.51 -1.68
C ILE A 47 2.34 13.28 -2.94
N PHE A 48 2.60 12.69 -4.12
CA PHE A 48 2.22 13.28 -5.39
C PHE A 48 0.69 13.26 -5.55
N GLU A 49 0.03 12.20 -5.09
CA GLU A 49 -1.44 12.13 -5.08
C GLU A 49 -2.07 13.25 -4.23
N ILE A 50 -1.43 13.62 -3.10
CA ILE A 50 -1.87 14.76 -2.29
C ILE A 50 -1.68 16.09 -3.04
N MET A 51 -0.53 16.25 -3.71
CA MET A 51 -0.24 17.47 -4.48
C MET A 51 -1.24 17.65 -5.63
N ASP A 52 -1.46 16.60 -6.42
CA ASP A 52 -2.45 16.60 -7.52
C ASP A 52 -3.85 16.90 -6.99
N ALA A 53 -4.23 16.31 -5.85
CA ALA A 53 -5.52 16.58 -5.23
C ALA A 53 -5.67 18.03 -4.74
N ALA A 54 -4.60 18.64 -4.25
CA ALA A 54 -4.61 20.04 -3.84
C ALA A 54 -4.74 20.99 -5.06
N GLU A 55 -4.03 20.71 -6.15
CA GLU A 55 -4.10 21.49 -7.40
C GLU A 55 -5.49 21.41 -8.04
N GLU A 56 -6.10 20.22 -8.02
CA GLU A 56 -7.44 19.99 -8.56
C GLU A 56 -8.58 20.35 -7.58
N LEU A 57 -8.26 20.89 -6.40
CA LEU A 57 -9.22 21.22 -5.33
C LEU A 57 -10.13 20.02 -4.95
N LYS A 58 -9.58 18.80 -5.01
CA LYS A 58 -10.27 17.56 -4.65
C LYS A 58 -10.53 17.48 -3.16
N SER A 59 -11.69 16.93 -2.80
CA SER A 59 -11.94 16.59 -1.40
C SER A 59 -11.07 15.40 -0.97
N VAL A 60 -10.81 15.29 0.34
CA VAL A 60 -10.15 14.11 0.93
C VAL A 60 -10.89 12.81 0.57
N ARG A 61 -12.22 12.88 0.40
CA ARG A 61 -13.03 11.74 -0.02
C ARG A 61 -12.71 11.30 -1.45
N ASP A 62 -12.51 12.26 -2.36
CA ASP A 62 -12.20 11.99 -3.77
C ASP A 62 -10.79 11.42 -3.89
N LEU A 63 -9.80 12.05 -3.23
CA LEU A 63 -8.43 11.52 -3.12
C LEU A 63 -8.45 10.06 -2.62
N ASN A 64 -9.16 9.77 -1.53
CA ASN A 64 -9.24 8.42 -0.98
C ASN A 64 -9.85 7.42 -1.97
N LYS A 65 -10.87 7.83 -2.73
CA LYS A 65 -11.54 6.99 -3.72
C LYS A 65 -10.63 6.70 -4.90
N GLU A 66 -9.96 7.72 -5.44
CA GLU A 66 -9.02 7.61 -6.55
C GLU A 66 -7.80 6.78 -6.16
N TYR A 67 -7.23 7.03 -4.99
CA TYR A 67 -6.10 6.27 -4.48
C TYR A 67 -6.44 4.79 -4.28
N GLN A 68 -7.63 4.48 -3.76
CA GLN A 68 -8.14 3.10 -3.68
C GLN A 68 -8.39 2.47 -5.06
N GLN A 69 -8.79 3.25 -6.05
CA GLN A 69 -8.96 2.76 -7.42
C GLN A 69 -7.60 2.43 -8.04
N LYS A 70 -6.63 3.34 -7.94
CA LYS A 70 -5.23 3.11 -8.36
C LYS A 70 -4.67 1.83 -7.73
N PHE A 71 -4.94 1.56 -6.45
CA PHE A 71 -4.53 0.30 -5.81
C PHE A 71 -5.09 -0.93 -6.54
N LYS A 72 -6.37 -0.90 -6.93
CA LYS A 72 -7.00 -2.01 -7.68
C LYS A 72 -6.45 -2.12 -9.10
N ASP A 73 -5.98 -1.01 -9.69
CA ASP A 73 -5.35 -1.03 -11.01
C ASP A 73 -3.95 -1.66 -10.94
N TYR A 74 -3.16 -1.35 -9.90
CA TYR A 74 -1.86 -2.00 -9.64
C TYR A 74 -1.99 -3.47 -9.23
N PHE A 75 -3.02 -3.76 -8.42
CA PHE A 75 -3.31 -5.05 -7.81
C PHE A 75 -4.80 -5.40 -8.00
N PRO A 76 -5.17 -5.97 -9.14
CA PRO A 76 -6.55 -6.37 -9.41
C PRO A 76 -7.10 -7.30 -8.32
N PRO A 77 -8.42 -7.27 -8.02
CA PRO A 77 -9.04 -8.18 -7.04
C PRO A 77 -8.75 -9.67 -7.27
N SER A 78 -8.52 -10.07 -8.52
CA SER A 78 -8.10 -11.44 -8.87
C SER A 78 -6.74 -11.82 -8.27
N SER A 79 -5.86 -10.86 -7.97
CA SER A 79 -4.51 -11.10 -7.43
C SER A 79 -4.47 -11.36 -5.91
N TRP A 80 -5.48 -10.92 -5.16
CA TRP A 80 -5.56 -11.09 -3.69
C TRP A 80 -6.85 -11.80 -3.23
N GLY A 81 -7.69 -12.22 -4.18
CA GLY A 81 -8.80 -13.13 -3.95
C GLY A 81 -9.85 -12.56 -2.98
N ASN A 82 -10.41 -13.42 -2.12
CA ASN A 82 -11.48 -13.07 -1.19
C ASN A 82 -11.07 -12.95 0.28
N ARG A 83 -9.76 -12.99 0.55
CA ARG A 83 -9.21 -12.94 1.91
C ARG A 83 -9.13 -11.50 2.43
N ASN A 84 -9.13 -11.38 3.75
CA ASN A 84 -8.76 -10.14 4.42
C ASN A 84 -7.25 -9.97 4.30
N PHE A 85 -6.81 -8.73 4.16
CA PHE A 85 -5.39 -8.38 4.13
C PHE A 85 -5.19 -7.01 4.76
N SER A 86 -3.96 -6.72 5.18
CA SER A 86 -3.54 -5.39 5.59
C SER A 86 -2.15 -5.10 5.08
N ILE A 87 -1.97 -3.91 4.52
CA ILE A 87 -0.68 -3.39 4.11
C ILE A 87 -0.55 -2.02 4.71
N ARG A 88 0.49 -1.81 5.52
CA ARG A 88 0.74 -0.54 6.18
C ARG A 88 2.14 -0.07 5.87
N TYR A 89 2.24 1.15 5.38
CA TYR A 89 3.48 1.84 5.11
C TYR A 89 3.66 2.96 6.14
N TYR A 90 4.85 3.04 6.71
CA TYR A 90 5.22 3.99 7.75
C TYR A 90 6.29 4.93 7.21
N LEU A 91 6.12 6.22 7.50
CA LEU A 91 7.11 7.25 7.25
C LEU A 91 7.25 8.10 8.52
N ASN A 92 8.34 7.89 9.25
CA ASN A 92 8.59 8.49 10.56
C ASN A 92 7.49 8.13 11.57
N LEU A 93 6.72 9.10 12.05
CA LEU A 93 5.63 8.90 13.01
C LEU A 93 4.31 8.61 12.31
N ASP A 94 4.21 8.91 11.01
CA ASP A 94 2.99 8.75 10.23
C ASP A 94 2.91 7.37 9.57
N SER A 95 1.68 6.97 9.26
CA SER A 95 1.44 5.78 8.44
C SER A 95 0.20 5.89 7.58
N ILE A 96 0.21 5.12 6.49
CA ILE A 96 -0.95 4.88 5.62
C ILE A 96 -1.19 3.38 5.52
N GLU A 97 -2.45 2.99 5.64
CA GLU A 97 -2.86 1.59 5.58
C GLU A 97 -3.94 1.37 4.51
N ILE A 98 -3.71 0.37 3.66
CA ILE A 98 -4.77 -0.25 2.86
C ILE A 98 -5.07 -1.61 3.44
N SER A 99 -6.31 -1.78 3.88
CA SER A 99 -6.79 -3.06 4.39
C SER A 99 -8.15 -3.40 3.82
N ARG A 100 -8.33 -4.68 3.54
CA ARG A 100 -9.64 -5.25 3.28
C ARG A 100 -10.10 -5.98 4.54
N LYS A 101 -11.15 -5.44 5.16
CA LYS A 101 -11.92 -6.12 6.21
C LYS A 101 -13.32 -6.29 5.67
N LYS A 102 -13.84 -7.51 5.56
CA LYS A 102 -15.24 -7.68 5.13
C LYS A 102 -16.20 -6.87 6.06
N PRO A 103 -17.06 -5.97 5.54
CA PRO A 103 -17.16 -5.45 4.17
C PRO A 103 -16.94 -3.92 4.05
N ARG A 104 -15.88 -3.34 4.63
CA ARG A 104 -15.45 -1.96 4.32
C ARG A 104 -13.92 -1.86 4.26
N LEU A 105 -13.40 -1.36 3.13
CA LEU A 105 -12.06 -0.79 3.05
C LEU A 105 -12.04 0.44 3.96
N LYS A 106 -11.16 0.44 4.97
CA LYS A 106 -10.96 1.58 5.87
C LYS A 106 -9.55 2.11 5.66
N LEU A 107 -9.46 3.36 5.20
CA LEU A 107 -8.23 4.14 5.33
C LEU A 107 -8.20 4.71 6.75
N LYS A 108 -7.07 4.59 7.45
CA LYS A 108 -6.85 5.23 8.75
C LYS A 108 -5.57 6.04 8.69
N HIS A 109 -5.66 7.31 9.07
CA HIS A 109 -4.51 8.13 9.42
C HIS A 109 -4.37 8.07 10.95
N LEU A 110 -3.18 7.72 11.44
CA LEU A 110 -2.84 7.80 12.86
C LEU A 110 -1.77 8.86 12.98
N THR A 111 -2.08 9.91 13.74
CA THR A 111 -1.19 11.01 14.15
C THR A 111 -0.65 10.73 15.54
#